data_AF-A0A7J3LKI5-F1
#
_entry.id   AF-A0A7J3LKI5-F1
#
_cell.length_a   1.000
_cell.length_b   1.000
_cell.length_c   1.000
_cell.angle_alpha   90.00
_cell.angle_beta   90.00
_cell.angle_gamma   90.00
#
_symmetry.space_group_name_H-M   'P 1'
#
loop_
_entity.id
_entity.type
_entity.pdbx_description
1 polymer ?
#
loop_
_entity_poly.entity_id
_entity_poly.type
_entity_poly.pdbx_seq_one_letter_code
_entity_poly.pdbx_strand_id
1 'polypeptide(L)'
;MKQALFVVFAVVAFGCAKQPIVCTADAKICPDGSAVGRDPDKNCEWKACPRGNGEDNGLATPYVQYISKDITQCAATDWICPEGSSQFFGEKGCGCKADEPKKYISMDPDKCTLIKFMCEKNRVPFSDNNGCGCEYRFPENSVSMPPVQDKLQAIDCTEPRPEACTMEYMPVCGWFSQDVQCIRYPCADTYGNKCAACADGKVAYYTEGECP
;
A
#
# COMPACT_ATOMS: atom_id res chain seq x y z
N MET A 1 -23.74 -78.26 24.96
CA MET A 1 -22.36 -77.76 25.15
C MET A 1 -22.35 -76.27 24.83
N LYS A 2 -21.66 -75.50 25.67
CA LYS A 2 -21.76 -74.04 25.82
C LYS A 2 -21.30 -73.30 24.57
N GLN A 3 -22.06 -72.31 24.10
CA GLN A 3 -21.47 -71.18 23.38
C GLN A 3 -21.93 -69.88 24.02
N ALA A 4 -20.93 -69.11 24.43
CA ALA A 4 -21.02 -67.99 25.33
C ALA A 4 -21.72 -66.80 24.68
N LEU A 5 -22.69 -66.24 25.39
CA LEU A 5 -23.27 -64.93 25.10
C LEU A 5 -22.24 -63.87 25.49
N PHE A 6 -21.33 -63.53 24.58
CA PHE A 6 -20.44 -62.38 24.73
C PHE A 6 -21.26 -61.11 24.48
N VAL A 7 -21.61 -60.43 25.56
CA VAL A 7 -22.11 -59.05 25.53
C VAL A 7 -20.93 -58.16 25.09
N VAL A 8 -20.83 -57.92 23.78
CA VAL A 8 -19.94 -56.87 23.27
C VAL A 8 -20.65 -55.54 23.52
N PHE A 9 -20.29 -54.87 24.61
CA PHE A 9 -20.55 -53.44 24.78
C PHE A 9 -19.80 -52.71 23.66
N ALA A 10 -20.44 -52.55 22.51
CA ALA A 10 -19.96 -51.61 21.51
C ALA A 10 -20.00 -50.23 22.16
N VAL A 11 -18.83 -49.74 22.56
CA VAL A 11 -18.61 -48.33 22.87
C VAL A 11 -18.85 -47.59 21.56
N VAL A 12 -20.11 -47.23 21.30
CA VAL A 12 -20.46 -46.35 20.19
C VAL A 12 -19.86 -45.01 20.55
N ALA A 13 -18.66 -44.76 20.03
CA ALA A 13 -18.13 -43.42 19.92
C ALA A 13 -19.12 -42.65 19.02
N PHE A 14 -20.12 -42.02 19.64
CA PHE A 14 -20.92 -40.99 19.01
C PHE A 14 -19.96 -39.85 18.69
N GLY A 15 -19.30 -39.96 17.54
CA GLY A 15 -18.64 -38.82 16.93
C GLY A 15 -19.71 -37.74 16.77
N CYS A 16 -19.50 -36.61 17.44
CA CYS A 16 -20.32 -35.42 17.25
C CYS A 16 -20.32 -35.06 15.76
N ALA A 17 -21.37 -35.47 15.04
CA ALA A 17 -21.69 -34.84 13.77
C ALA A 17 -22.08 -33.39 14.08
N LYS A 18 -21.13 -32.45 13.89
CA LYS A 18 -21.40 -31.01 13.97
C LYS A 18 -22.61 -30.73 13.09
N GLN A 19 -23.74 -30.37 13.68
CA GLN A 19 -24.90 -29.95 12.91
C GLN A 19 -24.53 -28.68 12.13
N PRO A 20 -24.98 -28.53 10.87
CA PRO A 20 -24.66 -27.35 10.09
C PRO A 20 -25.33 -26.14 10.73
N ILE A 21 -24.51 -25.19 11.19
CA ILE A 21 -24.99 -23.90 11.69
C ILE A 21 -25.59 -23.17 10.48
N VAL A 22 -26.90 -22.93 10.50
CA VAL A 22 -27.58 -22.15 9.47
C VAL A 22 -27.62 -20.70 9.92
N CYS A 23 -26.96 -19.82 9.15
CA CYS A 23 -26.94 -18.40 9.39
C CYS A 23 -28.03 -17.67 8.61
N THR A 24 -28.34 -16.46 9.03
CA THR A 24 -29.15 -15.52 8.26
C THR A 24 -28.44 -15.15 6.96
N ALA A 25 -29.22 -14.91 5.89
CA ALA A 25 -28.72 -14.54 4.57
C ALA A 25 -28.50 -13.01 4.41
N ASP A 26 -28.19 -12.33 5.51
CA ASP A 26 -27.88 -10.90 5.51
C ASP A 26 -26.45 -10.64 5.00
N ALA A 27 -26.29 -9.47 4.39
CA ALA A 27 -25.02 -9.00 3.86
C ALA A 27 -24.60 -7.71 4.57
N LYS A 28 -23.33 -7.64 4.98
CA LYS A 28 -22.68 -6.42 5.43
C LYS A 28 -21.91 -5.83 4.26
N ILE A 29 -22.14 -4.55 3.97
CA ILE A 29 -21.34 -3.82 2.99
C ILE A 29 -20.00 -3.47 3.63
N CYS A 30 -18.94 -3.78 2.90
CA CYS A 30 -17.57 -3.50 3.25
C CYS A 30 -17.17 -2.10 2.77
N PRO A 31 -16.09 -1.57 3.35
CA PRO A 31 -15.43 -0.35 2.92
C PRO A 31 -15.19 -0.18 1.42
N ASP A 32 -14.78 -1.25 0.76
CA ASP A 32 -14.52 -1.31 -0.68
C ASP A 32 -15.79 -1.40 -1.53
N GLY A 33 -16.97 -1.31 -0.90
CA GLY A 33 -18.29 -1.50 -1.53
C GLY A 33 -18.66 -2.96 -1.78
N SER A 34 -17.78 -3.92 -1.46
CA SER A 34 -18.10 -5.35 -1.57
C SER A 34 -19.09 -5.77 -0.48
N ALA A 35 -19.73 -6.94 -0.63
CA ALA A 35 -20.68 -7.46 0.34
C ALA A 35 -20.17 -8.77 0.94
N VAL A 36 -20.14 -8.87 2.27
CA VAL A 36 -19.78 -10.09 2.99
C VAL A 36 -20.98 -10.65 3.75
N GLY A 37 -21.12 -11.98 3.71
CA GLY A 37 -22.13 -12.70 4.47
C GLY A 37 -21.60 -13.22 5.81
N ARG A 38 -22.47 -13.94 6.53
CA ARG A 38 -22.17 -14.65 7.77
C ARG A 38 -21.26 -15.87 7.52
N ASP A 39 -20.46 -16.24 8.51
CA ASP A 39 -19.56 -17.39 8.51
C ASP A 39 -20.11 -18.53 9.42
N PRO A 40 -20.64 -19.63 8.84
CA PRO A 40 -21.13 -20.77 9.61
C PRO A 40 -20.08 -21.42 10.50
N ASP A 41 -18.80 -21.35 10.12
CA ASP A 41 -17.70 -21.96 10.88
C ASP A 41 -17.27 -21.10 12.07
N LYS A 42 -17.65 -19.81 12.06
CA LYS A 42 -17.44 -18.85 13.14
C LYS A 42 -18.75 -18.40 13.78
N ASN A 43 -19.67 -19.35 14.02
CA ASN A 43 -20.91 -19.08 14.74
C ASN A 43 -21.72 -17.89 14.18
N CYS A 44 -21.78 -17.78 12.85
CA CYS A 44 -22.45 -16.68 12.15
C CYS A 44 -21.88 -15.29 12.45
N GLU A 45 -20.60 -15.17 12.76
CA GLU A 45 -19.87 -13.91 12.68
C GLU A 45 -19.73 -13.45 11.22
N TRP A 46 -19.45 -12.16 11.01
CA TRP A 46 -19.21 -11.64 9.67
C TRP A 46 -17.90 -12.19 9.10
N LYS A 47 -17.92 -12.64 7.84
CA LYS A 47 -16.68 -12.88 7.11
C LYS A 47 -15.87 -11.60 7.05
N ALA A 48 -14.54 -11.72 7.14
CA ALA A 48 -13.67 -10.58 6.94
C ALA A 48 -13.92 -9.99 5.54
N CYS A 49 -13.97 -8.66 5.46
CA CYS A 49 -13.98 -7.99 4.17
C CYS A 49 -12.79 -8.49 3.33
N PRO A 50 -12.96 -8.64 2.01
CA PRO A 50 -11.83 -8.85 1.12
C PRO A 50 -10.76 -7.82 1.47
N ARG A 51 -9.48 -8.20 1.45
CA ARG A 51 -8.39 -7.23 1.48
C ARG A 51 -8.31 -6.55 0.11
N GLY A 52 -9.39 -5.85 -0.25
CA GLY A 52 -9.43 -4.79 -1.23
C GLY A 52 -9.16 -3.51 -0.46
N ASN A 53 -7.97 -2.97 -0.64
CA ASN A 53 -7.58 -1.73 0.03
C ASN A 53 -8.40 -0.58 -0.56
N GLY A 54 -9.27 0.03 0.27
CA GLY A 54 -9.82 1.36 0.01
C GLY A 54 -11.22 1.66 0.55
N GLU A 55 -11.35 1.99 1.85
CA GLU A 55 -12.23 3.10 2.25
C GLU A 55 -11.36 4.37 2.28
N ASP A 56 -11.92 5.49 1.85
CA ASP A 56 -11.38 6.82 2.15
C ASP A 56 -11.51 7.09 3.65
N ASN A 57 -10.57 6.50 4.38
CA ASN A 57 -10.04 6.84 5.69
C ASN A 57 -8.53 6.49 5.71
N GLY A 58 -7.88 6.54 4.53
CA GLY A 58 -6.51 6.06 4.32
C GLY A 58 -6.38 5.06 3.16
N LEU A 59 -6.88 5.44 1.97
CA LEU A 59 -6.79 4.70 0.70
C LEU A 59 -5.33 4.42 0.28
N ALA A 60 -4.73 3.35 0.81
CA ALA A 60 -3.86 2.54 -0.04
C ALA A 60 -4.79 1.93 -1.09
N THR A 61 -4.60 2.19 -2.37
CA THR A 61 -5.14 1.28 -3.38
C THR A 61 -4.27 0.02 -3.35
N PRO A 62 -4.70 -1.18 -3.81
CA PRO A 62 -3.76 -2.31 -3.95
C PRO A 62 -2.57 -1.99 -4.87
N TYR A 63 -2.65 -0.87 -5.59
CA TYR A 63 -1.64 -0.34 -6.50
C TYR A 63 -0.80 0.78 -5.87
N VAL A 64 -0.98 1.08 -4.58
CA VAL A 64 -0.19 2.07 -3.86
C VAL A 64 0.27 1.47 -2.54
N GLN A 65 1.59 1.42 -2.34
CA GLN A 65 2.21 1.04 -1.09
C GLN A 65 2.87 2.27 -0.47
N TYR A 66 2.31 2.73 0.64
CA TYR A 66 2.87 3.82 1.43
C TYR A 66 4.10 3.34 2.20
N ILE A 67 5.15 4.16 2.16
CA ILE A 67 6.35 4.00 2.96
C ILE A 67 6.23 4.86 4.21
N SER A 68 5.81 6.11 4.02
CA SER A 68 5.45 7.01 5.10
C SER A 68 4.18 7.78 4.74
N LYS A 69 3.33 7.99 5.74
CA LYS A 69 2.21 8.94 5.68
C LYS A 69 2.61 10.33 6.15
N ASP A 70 3.78 10.45 6.77
CA ASP A 70 4.40 11.70 7.16
C ASP A 70 5.29 12.19 6.01
N ILE A 71 4.88 13.31 5.41
CA ILE A 71 5.57 13.97 4.29
C ILE A 71 7.02 14.31 4.64
N THR A 72 7.31 14.67 5.89
CA THR A 72 8.67 15.04 6.29
C THR A 72 9.63 13.84 6.26
N GLN A 73 9.10 12.64 6.51
CA GLN A 73 9.88 11.41 6.45
C GLN A 73 10.07 10.91 5.01
N CYS A 74 9.20 11.33 4.10
CA CYS A 74 9.33 11.08 2.67
C CYS A 74 10.52 11.79 2.03
N ALA A 75 10.91 12.93 2.60
CA ALA A 75 12.05 13.72 2.16
C ALA A 75 13.41 13.11 2.55
N ALA A 76 13.43 12.31 3.61
CA ALA A 76 14.66 11.82 4.23
C ALA A 76 15.12 10.45 3.71
N THR A 77 14.39 9.84 2.77
CA THR A 77 14.60 8.44 2.40
C THR A 77 14.61 8.25 0.90
N ASP A 78 15.72 7.73 0.34
CA ASP A 78 15.74 7.16 -1.00
C ASP A 78 15.28 5.70 -0.93
N TRP A 79 14.04 5.41 -1.31
CA TRP A 79 13.54 4.03 -1.41
C TRP A 79 13.49 3.54 -2.85
N ILE A 80 13.87 2.30 -3.09
CA ILE A 80 13.76 1.68 -4.40
C ILE A 80 12.41 0.97 -4.48
N CYS A 81 11.62 1.32 -5.48
CA CYS A 81 10.36 0.64 -5.76
C CYS A 81 10.61 -0.68 -6.53
N PRO A 82 9.82 -1.74 -6.25
CA PRO A 82 9.92 -2.99 -6.99
C PRO A 82 9.56 -2.79 -8.46
N GLU A 83 10.03 -3.68 -9.33
CA GLU A 83 9.79 -3.60 -10.78
C GLU A 83 8.29 -3.48 -11.10
N GLY A 84 7.96 -2.58 -12.03
CA GLY A 84 6.58 -2.25 -12.41
C GLY A 84 5.88 -1.28 -11.46
N SER A 85 6.63 -0.64 -10.57
CA SER A 85 6.16 0.46 -9.74
C SER A 85 7.19 1.59 -9.69
N SER A 86 6.69 2.81 -9.60
CA SER A 86 7.49 4.03 -9.48
C SER A 86 7.22 4.72 -8.15
N GLN A 87 8.18 5.55 -7.73
CA GLN A 87 7.98 6.40 -6.57
C GLN A 87 6.80 7.36 -6.79
N PHE A 88 6.13 7.71 -5.70
CA PHE A 88 5.21 8.84 -5.68
C PHE A 88 5.41 9.64 -4.40
N PHE A 89 5.18 10.94 -4.53
CA PHE A 89 5.12 11.87 -3.43
C PHE A 89 3.82 12.66 -3.55
N GLY A 90 3.12 12.85 -2.44
CA GLY A 90 1.89 13.63 -2.41
C GLY A 90 1.51 14.06 -1.00
N GLU A 91 0.40 14.79 -0.89
CA GLU A 91 -0.07 15.39 0.36
C GLU A 91 -0.40 14.36 1.47
N LYS A 92 -0.74 13.13 1.07
CA LYS A 92 -1.06 12.04 2.01
C LYS A 92 0.18 11.18 2.36
N GLY A 93 1.36 11.56 1.88
CA GLY A 93 2.62 10.82 2.08
C GLY A 93 3.24 10.34 0.77
N CYS A 94 4.08 9.32 0.88
CA CYS A 94 4.91 8.84 -0.20
C CYS A 94 5.06 7.32 -0.19
N GLY A 95 5.53 6.79 -1.30
CA GLY A 95 5.90 5.39 -1.41
C GLY A 95 6.00 4.95 -2.85
N CYS A 96 5.51 3.75 -3.14
CA CYS A 96 5.52 3.17 -4.47
C CYS A 96 4.11 3.02 -5.03
N LYS A 97 3.91 3.39 -6.29
CA LYS A 97 2.67 3.18 -7.03
C LYS A 97 2.92 2.31 -8.26
N ALA A 98 2.02 1.39 -8.55
CA ALA A 98 2.12 0.57 -9.77
C ALA A 98 2.01 1.47 -11.00
N ASP A 99 2.92 1.29 -11.96
CA ASP A 99 2.92 2.09 -13.21
C ASP A 99 1.70 1.75 -14.07
N GLU A 100 1.36 0.46 -14.09
CA GLU A 100 0.21 -0.08 -14.82
C GLU A 100 -0.59 -1.01 -13.89
N PRO A 101 -1.59 -0.47 -13.17
CA PRO A 101 -2.40 -1.20 -12.19
C PRO A 101 -3.11 -2.44 -12.73
N LYS A 102 -3.77 -2.31 -13.88
CA LYS A 102 -4.51 -3.38 -14.56
C LYS A 102 -4.17 -3.40 -16.04
N LYS A 103 -4.00 -4.60 -16.58
CA LYS A 103 -3.82 -4.86 -18.00
C LYS A 103 -4.87 -5.86 -18.45
N TYR A 104 -5.84 -5.41 -19.24
CA TYR A 104 -6.88 -6.27 -19.78
C TYR A 104 -6.35 -7.12 -20.93
N ILE A 105 -6.72 -8.38 -20.94
CA ILE A 105 -6.54 -9.31 -22.07
C ILE A 105 -7.81 -9.34 -22.90
N SER A 106 -8.97 -9.25 -22.25
CA SER A 106 -10.27 -9.11 -22.89
C SER A 106 -11.15 -8.21 -22.04
N MET A 107 -11.90 -7.31 -22.68
CA MET A 107 -12.96 -6.51 -22.06
C MET A 107 -14.34 -7.17 -22.18
N ASP A 108 -14.36 -8.43 -22.62
CA ASP A 108 -15.55 -9.23 -22.86
C ASP A 108 -15.55 -10.38 -21.83
N PRO A 109 -16.45 -10.34 -20.82
CA PRO A 109 -16.51 -11.34 -19.76
C PRO A 109 -16.82 -12.75 -20.26
N ASP A 110 -17.61 -12.89 -21.33
CA ASP A 110 -17.96 -14.19 -21.88
C ASP A 110 -16.73 -14.83 -22.52
N LYS A 111 -15.92 -14.04 -23.25
CA LYS A 111 -14.64 -14.50 -23.79
C LYS A 111 -13.65 -14.87 -22.69
N CYS A 112 -13.69 -14.20 -21.55
CA CYS A 112 -12.80 -14.49 -20.43
C CYS A 112 -12.95 -15.91 -19.87
N THR A 113 -14.12 -16.54 -20.04
CA THR A 113 -14.32 -17.94 -19.64
C THR A 113 -13.56 -18.95 -20.53
N LEU A 114 -13.22 -18.54 -21.75
CA LEU A 114 -12.57 -19.37 -22.76
C LEU A 114 -11.07 -19.11 -22.87
N ILE A 115 -10.60 -17.96 -22.39
CA ILE A 115 -9.19 -17.55 -22.47
C ILE A 115 -8.44 -18.09 -21.26
N LYS A 116 -7.48 -18.98 -21.49
CA LYS A 116 -6.50 -19.40 -20.49
C LYS A 116 -5.24 -18.57 -20.62
N PHE A 117 -4.98 -17.69 -19.66
CA PHE A 117 -3.80 -16.82 -19.67
C PHE A 117 -2.99 -16.95 -18.38
N MET A 118 -1.71 -16.63 -18.50
CA MET A 118 -0.79 -16.50 -17.36
C MET A 118 -0.28 -15.07 -17.33
N CYS A 119 -0.12 -14.53 -16.13
CA CYS A 119 0.41 -13.19 -15.94
C CYS A 119 1.94 -13.24 -15.79
N GLU A 120 2.60 -12.24 -16.35
CA GLU A 120 4.04 -12.09 -16.26
C GLU A 120 4.43 -11.26 -15.03
N LYS A 121 5.58 -11.60 -14.43
CA LYS A 121 6.18 -10.89 -13.28
C LYS A 121 5.23 -10.83 -12.07
N ASN A 122 5.34 -9.78 -11.25
CA ASN A 122 4.54 -9.53 -10.05
C ASN A 122 3.07 -9.15 -10.37
N ARG A 123 2.44 -9.87 -11.29
CA ARG A 123 1.04 -9.68 -11.69
C ARG A 123 0.25 -10.96 -11.45
N VAL A 124 -1.01 -10.81 -11.06
CA VAL A 124 -1.92 -11.92 -10.82
C VAL A 124 -3.14 -11.81 -11.75
N PRO A 125 -3.73 -12.95 -12.15
CA PRO A 125 -4.91 -12.93 -12.99
C PRO A 125 -6.12 -12.37 -12.22
N PHE A 126 -6.92 -11.57 -12.89
CA PHE A 126 -8.23 -11.13 -12.43
C PHE A 126 -9.29 -11.42 -13.50
N SER A 127 -10.53 -11.58 -13.05
CA SER A 127 -11.73 -11.58 -13.88
C SER A 127 -12.83 -10.87 -13.11
N ASP A 128 -13.36 -9.80 -13.68
CA ASP A 128 -14.44 -8.99 -13.12
C ASP A 128 -15.52 -8.74 -14.20
N ASN A 129 -16.52 -7.93 -13.87
CA ASN A 129 -17.63 -7.65 -14.79
C ASN A 129 -17.20 -6.85 -16.04
N ASN A 130 -16.01 -6.24 -16.02
CA ASN A 130 -15.48 -5.49 -17.15
C ASN A 130 -14.58 -6.36 -18.05
N GLY A 131 -14.26 -7.59 -17.63
CA GLY A 131 -13.45 -8.53 -18.39
C GLY A 131 -12.39 -9.21 -17.54
N CYS A 132 -11.25 -9.54 -18.15
CA CYS A 132 -10.19 -10.29 -17.49
C CYS A 132 -8.82 -9.85 -17.97
N GLY A 133 -7.84 -10.07 -17.12
CA GLY A 133 -6.46 -9.76 -17.43
C GLY A 133 -5.56 -9.90 -16.21
N CYS A 134 -4.51 -9.09 -16.18
CA CYS A 134 -3.49 -9.14 -15.15
C CYS A 134 -3.47 -7.85 -14.34
N GLU A 135 -3.55 -7.96 -13.02
CA GLU A 135 -3.40 -6.83 -12.10
C GLU A 135 -2.06 -6.89 -11.38
N TYR A 136 -1.45 -5.73 -11.14
CA TYR A 136 -0.21 -5.65 -10.38
C TYR A 136 -0.43 -5.97 -8.91
N ARG A 137 0.48 -6.75 -8.32
CA ARG A 137 0.56 -6.91 -6.86
C ARG A 137 1.95 -6.65 -6.36
N PHE A 138 2.04 -5.81 -5.33
CA PHE A 138 3.27 -5.66 -4.58
C PHE A 138 3.66 -7.00 -3.94
N PRO A 139 4.91 -7.45 -4.09
CA PRO A 139 5.39 -8.62 -3.37
C PRO A 139 5.31 -8.39 -1.85
N GLU A 140 4.96 -9.44 -1.09
CA GLU A 140 4.92 -9.33 0.37
C GLU A 140 6.30 -8.92 0.91
N ASN A 141 6.33 -7.90 1.79
CA ASN A 141 7.55 -7.32 2.35
C ASN A 141 8.53 -6.70 1.33
N SER A 142 8.10 -6.37 0.11
CA SER A 142 8.98 -5.77 -0.91
C SER A 142 9.32 -4.30 -0.68
N VAL A 143 8.67 -3.66 0.29
CA VAL A 143 8.94 -2.27 0.65
C VAL A 143 9.02 -2.20 2.17
N SER A 144 10.23 -2.30 2.67
CA SER A 144 10.58 -1.93 4.04
C SER A 144 11.22 -0.55 3.98
N MET A 145 10.85 0.36 4.88
CA MET A 145 11.74 1.49 5.20
C MET A 145 13.10 0.87 5.50
N PRO A 146 14.19 1.26 4.80
CA PRO A 146 15.51 0.98 5.34
C PRO A 146 15.53 1.54 6.77
N PRO A 147 16.15 0.86 7.74
CA PRO A 147 16.35 1.45 9.05
C PRO A 147 16.98 2.83 8.79
N VAL A 148 16.37 3.88 9.36
CA VAL A 148 16.83 5.27 9.23
C VAL A 148 18.24 5.34 9.81
N GLN A 149 19.23 5.00 8.99
CA GLN A 149 20.63 5.13 9.31
C GLN A 149 21.07 6.45 8.71
N ASP A 150 20.78 7.51 9.45
CA ASP A 150 21.63 8.71 9.61
C ASP A 150 22.31 9.24 8.33
N LYS A 151 21.59 9.36 7.22
CA LYS A 151 22.21 9.87 5.98
C LYS A 151 21.44 10.89 5.14
N LEU A 152 20.46 11.57 5.72
CA LEU A 152 20.09 12.94 5.34
C LEU A 152 19.74 13.66 6.64
N GLN A 153 20.72 14.28 7.29
CA GLN A 153 20.44 15.17 8.41
C GLN A 153 19.70 16.38 7.83
N ALA A 154 18.38 16.43 8.04
CA ALA A 154 17.60 17.62 7.74
C ALA A 154 18.08 18.75 8.65
N ILE A 155 18.52 19.86 8.04
CA ILE A 155 19.03 21.02 8.77
C ILE A 155 18.02 22.15 8.63
N ASP A 156 17.41 22.52 9.74
CA ASP A 156 16.44 23.61 9.80
C ASP A 156 17.10 24.96 9.48
N CYS A 157 16.41 25.77 8.69
CA CYS A 157 16.79 27.15 8.47
C CYS A 157 16.41 27.99 9.70
N THR A 158 17.38 28.72 10.24
CA THR A 158 17.17 29.58 11.42
C THR A 158 16.96 31.04 11.02
N GLU A 159 16.21 31.78 11.83
CA GLU A 159 16.08 33.24 11.70
C GLU A 159 17.19 33.99 12.47
N PRO A 160 17.66 35.16 11.99
CA PRO A 160 17.28 35.81 10.73
C PRO A 160 17.92 35.15 9.50
N ARG A 161 17.18 35.12 8.39
CA ARG A 161 17.68 34.57 7.12
C ARG A 161 18.80 35.42 6.49
N PRO A 162 19.75 34.79 5.79
CA PRO A 162 20.85 35.50 5.15
C PRO A 162 20.36 36.33 3.95
N GLU A 163 20.80 37.59 3.87
CA GLU A 163 20.50 38.49 2.74
C GLU A 163 21.48 38.33 1.56
N ALA A 164 22.65 37.73 1.82
CA ALA A 164 23.70 37.56 0.82
C ALA A 164 24.36 36.19 0.94
N CYS A 165 24.57 35.54 -0.21
CA CYS A 165 25.16 34.21 -0.31
C CYS A 165 26.34 34.17 -1.28
N THR A 166 27.26 33.24 -1.06
CA THR A 166 28.36 32.97 -1.98
C THR A 166 27.84 32.22 -3.22
N MET A 167 28.55 32.34 -4.34
CA MET A 167 28.25 31.61 -5.59
C MET A 167 28.90 30.22 -5.63
N GLU A 168 29.17 29.65 -4.47
CA GLU A 168 29.70 28.29 -4.36
C GLU A 168 28.60 27.30 -4.72
N TYR A 169 28.91 26.32 -5.57
CA TYR A 169 27.97 25.28 -5.96
C TYR A 169 28.23 24.00 -5.17
N MET A 170 27.43 23.82 -4.12
CA MET A 170 27.32 22.62 -3.29
C MET A 170 25.82 22.36 -3.11
N PRO A 171 25.17 21.69 -4.08
CA PRO A 171 23.72 21.70 -4.19
C PRO A 171 23.04 21.07 -2.99
N VAL A 172 21.90 21.65 -2.61
CA VAL A 172 21.04 21.17 -1.54
C VAL A 172 19.59 21.15 -2.03
N CYS A 173 18.78 20.27 -1.44
CA CYS A 173 17.35 20.25 -1.65
C CYS A 173 16.69 21.05 -0.54
N GLY A 174 16.09 22.19 -0.88
CA GLY A 174 15.39 23.06 0.05
C GLY A 174 13.92 22.67 0.14
N TRP A 175 13.50 22.18 1.30
CA TRP A 175 12.14 21.70 1.55
C TRP A 175 11.26 22.82 2.08
N PHE A 176 10.09 23.00 1.48
CA PHE A 176 9.21 24.10 1.86
C PHE A 176 8.39 23.78 3.11
N SER A 177 8.01 24.84 3.83
CA SER A 177 7.12 24.73 4.99
C SER A 177 5.73 24.22 4.56
N GLN A 178 5.00 23.59 5.48
CA GLN A 178 3.66 23.03 5.21
C GLN A 178 2.61 24.08 4.80
N ASP A 179 2.87 25.35 5.10
CA ASP A 179 2.11 26.53 4.73
C ASP A 179 2.32 26.97 3.27
N VAL A 180 3.28 26.39 2.54
CA VAL A 180 3.51 26.64 1.12
C VAL A 180 2.66 25.68 0.26
N GLN A 181 1.77 26.25 -0.56
CA GLN A 181 0.99 25.47 -1.52
C GLN A 181 1.80 25.17 -2.77
N CYS A 182 2.29 23.94 -2.88
CA CYS A 182 3.05 23.47 -4.01
C CYS A 182 2.16 23.01 -5.17
N ILE A 183 2.50 23.43 -6.40
CA ILE A 183 1.84 22.96 -7.63
C ILE A 183 2.35 21.57 -8.03
N ARG A 184 3.58 21.23 -7.63
CA ARG A 184 4.24 19.95 -7.91
C ARG A 184 4.91 19.42 -6.64
N TYR A 185 4.96 18.11 -6.52
CA TYR A 185 5.58 17.38 -5.41
C TYR A 185 6.86 16.68 -5.89
N PRO A 186 7.93 16.53 -5.08
CA PRO A 186 8.10 17.03 -3.70
C PRO A 186 7.98 18.55 -3.59
N CYS A 187 7.50 19.02 -2.44
CA CYS A 187 7.37 20.46 -2.15
C CYS A 187 8.76 21.01 -1.76
N ALA A 188 9.66 21.01 -2.74
CA ALA A 188 11.07 21.32 -2.58
C ALA A 188 11.67 21.77 -3.91
N ASP A 189 12.73 22.56 -3.85
CA ASP A 189 13.51 22.98 -5.02
C ASP A 189 15.00 22.78 -4.77
N THR A 190 15.75 22.52 -5.85
CA THR A 190 17.21 22.42 -5.80
C THR A 190 17.82 23.82 -5.74
N TYR A 191 18.62 24.07 -4.70
CA TYR A 191 19.37 25.30 -4.52
C TYR A 191 20.87 25.04 -4.74
N GLY A 192 21.59 26.05 -5.24
CA GLY A 192 23.02 25.91 -5.50
C GLY A 192 23.87 25.69 -4.24
N ASN A 193 23.40 26.16 -3.08
CA ASN A 193 24.02 25.89 -1.78
C ASN A 193 23.04 26.13 -0.61
N LYS A 194 23.44 25.68 0.59
CA LYS A 194 22.70 25.86 1.84
C LYS A 194 22.31 27.30 2.18
N CYS A 195 23.15 28.27 1.82
CA CYS A 195 22.83 29.68 2.06
C CYS A 195 21.67 30.12 1.16
N ALA A 196 21.76 29.81 -0.14
CA ALA A 196 20.71 30.14 -1.11
C ALA A 196 19.38 29.48 -0.75
N ALA A 197 19.41 28.24 -0.24
CA ALA A 197 18.22 27.57 0.27
C ALA A 197 17.60 28.32 1.44
N CYS A 198 18.36 28.58 2.51
CA CYS A 198 17.82 29.25 3.69
C CYS A 198 17.52 30.74 3.49
N ALA A 199 18.09 31.39 2.48
CA ALA A 199 17.73 32.75 2.08
C ALA A 199 16.29 32.83 1.52
N ASP A 200 15.80 31.76 0.89
CA ASP A 200 14.41 31.70 0.40
C ASP A 200 13.45 31.45 1.55
N GLY A 201 12.64 32.47 1.89
CA GLY A 201 11.67 32.42 2.99
C GLY A 201 10.66 31.27 2.96
N LYS A 202 10.51 30.58 1.81
CA LYS A 202 9.63 29.42 1.68
C LYS A 202 10.27 28.13 2.21
N VAL A 203 11.60 28.05 2.25
CA VAL A 203 12.35 26.87 2.68
C VAL A 203 12.34 26.78 4.20
N ALA A 204 11.83 25.68 4.75
CA ALA A 204 11.86 25.36 6.17
C ALA A 204 13.21 24.77 6.59
N TYR A 205 13.69 23.79 5.83
CA TYR A 205 14.92 23.06 6.09
C TYR A 205 15.54 22.59 4.76
N TYR A 206 16.81 22.19 4.80
CA TYR A 206 17.47 21.62 3.63
C TYR A 206 18.11 20.27 3.95
N THR A 207 18.35 19.50 2.88
CA THR A 207 19.15 18.27 2.90
C THR A 207 20.27 18.38 1.86
N GLU A 208 21.39 17.71 2.09
CA GLU A 208 22.50 17.67 1.14
C GLU A 208 22.11 16.97 -0.18
N GLY A 209 22.57 17.49 -1.33
CA GLY A 209 22.27 16.94 -2.66
C GLY A 209 21.10 17.62 -3.37
N GLU A 210 20.90 17.31 -4.65
CA GLU A 210 19.77 17.84 -5.43
C GLU A 210 18.44 17.19 -5.03
N CYS A 211 17.31 17.86 -5.31
CA CYS A 211 15.99 17.28 -5.06
C CYS A 211 15.68 16.08 -5.99
N PRO A 212 14.89 15.09 -5.51
CA PRO A 212 14.43 13.95 -6.31
C PRO A 212 13.51 14.29 -7.49
#